data_AF-A0AAN6LRQ7-F1
#
_entry.id   AF-A0AAN6LRQ7-F1
#
_cell.length_a   1.000
_cell.length_b   1.000
_cell.length_c   1.000
_cell.angle_alpha   90.00
_cell.angle_beta   90.00
_cell.angle_gamma   90.00
#
_symmetry.space_group_name_H-M   'P 1'
#
loop_
_entity.id
_entity.type
_entity.pdbx_description
1 polymer ?
#
loop_
_entity_poly.entity_id
_entity_poly.type
_entity_poly.pdbx_seq_one_letter_code
_entity_poly.pdbx_strand_id
1 'polypeptide(L)'
;MSDATVESAKRAAAEQAVKDHFDPSATNVGIGSGTTIVYVVDAIKKLSTNPAIRFIPTGYQSRQVIVKAGLTPVAFDSLPEDTVFDVAFDGADEVDAELNCIKGGGACLFQEKLVAQRARKFVCVADYRKKQDRLLTNWPTIPIEVAPIAVPTVLKSLRTLGSTNPSLRTTLLEKSGPLKTDQDFFIVDAPFKTLLLEEDVAAGKGKGDGSDGTWEHTPHTPLTLPIPLSIHPLSPSDLPPSPNTDSPSIDPDPNESEDKEEVHPSKGSLPSSPTL
;
A
#
# COMPACT_ATOMS: atom_id res chain seq x y z
N MET A 1 -0.60 -8.03 -18.72
CA MET A 1 -1.73 -7.71 -17.83
C MET A 1 -1.91 -6.20 -17.84
N SER A 2 -3.12 -5.68 -17.94
CA SER A 2 -3.37 -4.23 -17.89
C SER A 2 -3.52 -3.74 -16.45
N ASP A 3 -3.23 -2.46 -16.21
CA ASP A 3 -3.43 -1.84 -14.88
C ASP A 3 -4.90 -1.89 -14.44
N ALA A 4 -5.85 -1.88 -15.39
CA ALA A 4 -7.28 -2.03 -15.12
C ALA A 4 -7.62 -3.35 -14.40
N THR A 5 -6.99 -4.47 -14.78
CA THR A 5 -7.17 -5.78 -14.10
C THR A 5 -6.65 -5.73 -12.68
N VAL A 6 -5.51 -5.05 -12.46
CA VAL A 6 -4.90 -4.90 -11.13
C VAL A 6 -5.77 -4.04 -10.21
N GLU A 7 -6.26 -2.89 -10.68
CA GLU A 7 -7.13 -2.01 -9.87
C GLU A 7 -8.48 -2.65 -9.57
N SER A 8 -9.02 -3.47 -10.49
CA SER A 8 -10.20 -4.29 -10.24
C SER A 8 -9.95 -5.32 -9.12
N ALA A 9 -8.82 -6.03 -9.14
CA ALA A 9 -8.44 -6.98 -8.08
C ALA A 9 -8.25 -6.31 -6.72
N LYS A 10 -7.58 -5.16 -6.66
CA LYS A 10 -7.44 -4.38 -5.42
C LYS A 10 -8.80 -3.99 -4.84
N ARG A 11 -9.72 -3.51 -5.69
CA ARG A 11 -11.06 -3.11 -5.25
C ARG A 11 -11.88 -4.28 -4.73
N ALA A 12 -11.95 -5.37 -5.49
CA ALA A 12 -12.75 -6.52 -5.10
C ALA A 12 -12.17 -7.21 -3.83
N ALA A 13 -10.84 -7.25 -3.68
CA ALA A 13 -10.20 -7.75 -2.46
C ALA A 13 -10.55 -6.88 -1.23
N ALA A 14 -10.57 -5.56 -1.39
CA ALA A 14 -10.97 -4.63 -0.35
C ALA A 14 -12.47 -4.73 0.02
N GLU A 15 -13.35 -4.83 -0.98
CA GLU A 15 -14.79 -4.98 -0.75
C GLU A 15 -15.12 -6.31 -0.04
N GLN A 16 -14.45 -7.41 -0.41
CA GLN A 16 -14.61 -8.70 0.25
C GLN A 16 -14.01 -8.72 1.68
N ALA A 17 -12.80 -8.17 1.87
CA ALA A 17 -12.17 -8.07 3.18
C ALA A 17 -13.02 -7.27 4.18
N VAL A 18 -13.57 -6.13 3.73
CA VAL A 18 -14.45 -5.28 4.56
C VAL A 18 -15.76 -5.99 4.86
N LYS A 19 -16.41 -6.60 3.87
CA LYS A 19 -17.65 -7.38 4.06
C LYS A 19 -17.51 -8.48 5.11
N ASP A 20 -16.37 -9.17 5.15
CA ASP A 20 -16.16 -10.33 6.02
C ASP A 20 -15.64 -9.97 7.42
N HIS A 21 -15.01 -8.80 7.59
CA HIS A 21 -14.26 -8.46 8.82
C HIS A 21 -14.50 -7.06 9.41
N PHE A 22 -15.28 -6.19 8.77
CA PHE A 22 -15.70 -4.92 9.35
C PHE A 22 -17.12 -5.03 9.94
N ASP A 23 -17.21 -4.80 11.25
CA ASP A 23 -18.49 -4.71 11.96
C ASP A 23 -18.90 -3.22 12.10
N PRO A 24 -20.10 -2.80 11.68
CA PRO A 24 -20.60 -1.42 11.87
C PRO A 24 -20.71 -0.96 13.34
N SER A 25 -20.62 -1.89 14.30
CA SER A 25 -20.53 -1.64 15.75
C SER A 25 -19.11 -1.56 16.31
N ALA A 26 -18.07 -1.75 15.47
CA ALA A 26 -16.67 -1.60 15.88
C ALA A 26 -16.40 -0.19 16.43
N THR A 27 -15.49 -0.09 17.40
CA THR A 27 -15.13 1.19 18.04
C THR A 27 -13.81 1.73 17.49
N ASN A 28 -12.85 0.85 17.21
CA ASN A 28 -11.48 1.22 16.83
C ASN A 28 -11.03 0.41 15.61
N VAL A 29 -10.78 1.06 14.49
CA VAL A 29 -10.37 0.39 13.24
C VAL A 29 -9.04 0.94 12.74
N GLY A 30 -8.04 0.08 12.62
CA GLY A 30 -6.76 0.41 11.99
C GLY A 30 -6.90 0.51 10.47
N ILE A 31 -6.39 1.59 9.88
CA ILE A 31 -6.42 1.84 8.44
C ILE A 31 -4.98 1.99 7.94
N GLY A 32 -4.57 1.01 7.12
CA GLY A 32 -3.27 0.91 6.49
C GLY A 32 -2.94 2.01 5.47
N SER A 33 -1.88 1.78 4.71
CA SER A 33 -1.36 2.74 3.72
C SER A 33 -1.32 2.15 2.30
N GLY A 34 -1.12 3.02 1.30
CA GLY A 34 -0.96 2.63 -0.09
C GLY A 34 -2.25 2.51 -0.92
N THR A 35 -2.08 2.14 -2.19
CA THR A 35 -3.14 2.26 -3.23
C THR A 35 -4.36 1.36 -2.99
N THR A 36 -4.18 0.16 -2.43
CA THR A 36 -5.29 -0.77 -2.15
C THR A 36 -6.21 -0.25 -1.04
N ILE A 37 -5.68 0.49 -0.05
CA ILE A 37 -6.43 0.91 1.13
C ILE A 37 -7.44 2.03 0.84
N VAL A 38 -7.29 2.75 -0.27
CA VAL A 38 -8.34 3.64 -0.78
C VAL A 38 -9.67 2.89 -0.95
N TYR A 39 -9.63 1.70 -1.54
CA TYR A 39 -10.82 0.88 -1.74
C TYR A 39 -11.38 0.28 -0.44
N VAL A 40 -10.53 0.01 0.56
CA VAL A 40 -10.98 -0.44 1.89
C VAL A 40 -11.80 0.66 2.57
N VAL A 41 -11.30 1.90 2.54
CA VAL A 41 -12.01 3.04 3.15
C VAL A 41 -13.30 3.34 2.38
N ASP A 42 -13.30 3.26 1.05
CA ASP A 42 -14.51 3.39 0.23
C ASP A 42 -15.55 2.30 0.57
N ALA A 43 -15.12 1.04 0.76
CA ALA A 43 -16.00 -0.06 1.14
C ALA A 43 -16.57 0.12 2.56
N ILE A 44 -15.74 0.51 3.54
CA ILE A 44 -16.18 0.81 4.91
C ILE A 44 -17.26 1.91 4.90
N LYS A 45 -17.02 3.00 4.16
CA LYS A 45 -17.95 4.12 4.04
C LYS A 45 -19.33 3.71 3.49
N LYS A 46 -19.39 2.72 2.59
CA LYS A 46 -20.67 2.18 2.07
C LYS A 46 -21.45 1.41 3.15
N LEU A 47 -20.78 0.79 4.12
CA LEU A 47 -21.40 0.01 5.20
C LEU A 47 -21.72 0.83 6.45
N SER A 48 -20.89 1.81 6.79
CA SER A 48 -21.08 2.66 7.97
C SER A 48 -20.47 4.04 7.81
N THR A 49 -21.25 5.05 8.22
CA THR A 49 -20.81 6.44 8.45
C THR A 49 -20.99 6.83 9.92
N ASN A 50 -20.99 5.86 10.83
CA ASN A 50 -21.17 6.11 12.27
C ASN A 50 -20.00 6.96 12.80
N PRO A 51 -20.24 8.20 13.27
CA PRO A 51 -19.16 9.10 13.68
C PRO A 51 -18.44 8.66 14.95
N ALA A 52 -19.01 7.71 15.71
CA ALA A 52 -18.38 7.14 16.90
C ALA A 52 -17.25 6.14 16.57
N ILE A 53 -17.16 5.63 15.34
CA ILE A 53 -16.07 4.73 14.93
C ILE A 53 -14.80 5.56 14.76
N ARG A 54 -13.75 5.20 15.51
CA ARG A 54 -12.44 5.83 15.45
C ARG A 54 -11.56 5.09 14.45
N PHE A 55 -11.08 5.79 13.43
CA PHE A 55 -10.20 5.22 12.43
C PHE A 55 -8.76 5.66 12.69
N ILE A 56 -7.85 4.70 12.92
CA ILE A 56 -6.45 4.96 13.29
C ILE A 56 -5.57 4.79 12.03
N PRO A 57 -5.03 5.88 11.46
CA PRO A 57 -4.22 5.81 10.25
C PRO A 57 -2.79 5.35 10.53
N THR A 58 -2.20 4.65 9.57
CA THR A 58 -0.77 4.26 9.55
C THR A 58 0.10 5.26 8.78
N GLY A 59 -0.10 6.55 9.03
CA GLY A 59 0.69 7.63 8.42
C GLY A 59 -0.13 8.72 7.74
N TYR A 60 0.56 9.69 7.16
CA TYR A 60 -0.05 10.89 6.57
C TYR A 60 -1.02 10.54 5.43
N GLN A 61 -0.59 9.71 4.47
CA GLN A 61 -1.44 9.33 3.33
C GLN A 61 -2.73 8.64 3.79
N SER A 62 -2.61 7.66 4.70
CA SER A 62 -3.75 6.96 5.30
C SER A 62 -4.74 7.95 5.94
N ARG A 63 -4.23 8.89 6.76
CA ARG A 63 -5.06 9.94 7.37
C ARG A 63 -5.82 10.76 6.33
N GLN A 64 -5.17 11.14 5.22
CA GLN A 64 -5.83 11.89 4.15
C GLN A 64 -6.95 11.10 3.46
N VAL A 65 -6.82 9.79 3.30
CA VAL A 65 -7.89 8.93 2.73
C VAL A 65 -9.12 8.93 3.66
N ILE A 66 -8.92 8.74 4.97
CA ILE A 66 -10.00 8.76 5.98
C ILE A 66 -10.72 10.12 5.99
N VAL A 67 -9.97 11.23 5.99
CA VAL A 67 -10.54 12.59 5.95
C VAL A 67 -11.38 12.80 4.69
N LYS A 68 -10.85 12.45 3.51
CA LYS A 68 -11.55 12.62 2.22
C LYS A 68 -12.81 11.75 2.12
N ALA A 69 -12.83 10.61 2.79
CA ALA A 69 -14.02 9.77 2.90
C ALA A 69 -15.11 10.41 3.80
N GLY A 70 -14.78 11.35 4.67
CA GLY A 70 -15.70 11.94 5.65
C GLY A 70 -15.87 11.10 6.91
N LEU A 71 -14.88 10.25 7.22
CA LEU A 71 -14.82 9.44 8.44
C LEU A 71 -13.97 10.16 9.53
N THR A 72 -13.96 9.63 10.76
CA THR A 72 -13.28 10.25 11.93
C THR A 72 -11.87 9.70 12.15
N PRO A 73 -10.78 10.40 11.75
CA PRO A 73 -9.41 9.91 11.93
C PRO A 73 -8.81 10.31 13.29
N VAL A 74 -8.43 9.33 14.10
CA VAL A 74 -7.87 9.52 15.44
C VAL A 74 -6.37 9.19 15.45
N ALA A 75 -5.56 10.00 16.10
CA ALA A 75 -4.11 9.78 16.16
C ALA A 75 -3.77 8.65 17.16
N PHE A 76 -2.78 7.82 16.83
CA PHE A 76 -2.43 6.61 17.61
C PHE A 76 -2.01 6.90 19.07
N ASP A 77 -1.36 8.05 19.28
CA ASP A 77 -0.86 8.59 20.55
C ASP A 77 -1.94 9.32 21.36
N SER A 78 -3.09 9.65 20.75
CA SER A 78 -4.25 10.23 21.45
C SER A 78 -5.15 9.20 22.14
N LEU A 79 -4.82 7.91 22.00
CA LEU A 79 -5.57 6.78 22.56
C LEU A 79 -4.85 6.24 23.82
N PRO A 80 -5.60 5.85 24.89
CA PRO A 80 -5.06 5.12 26.02
C PRO A 80 -4.21 3.92 25.60
N GLU A 81 -3.14 3.62 26.34
CA GLU A 81 -2.13 2.60 25.98
C GLU A 81 -2.73 1.19 25.85
N ASP A 82 -3.78 0.90 26.62
CA ASP A 82 -4.56 -0.34 26.63
C ASP A 82 -5.67 -0.40 25.58
N THR A 83 -5.79 0.62 24.70
CA THR A 83 -6.80 0.64 23.63
C THR A 83 -6.51 -0.44 22.59
N VAL A 84 -7.31 -1.51 22.64
CA VAL A 84 -7.33 -2.56 21.63
C VAL A 84 -8.16 -2.13 20.42
N PHE A 85 -7.67 -2.43 19.21
CA PHE A 85 -8.38 -2.20 17.96
C PHE A 85 -9.14 -3.46 17.53
N ASP A 86 -10.36 -3.29 17.01
CA ASP A 86 -11.23 -4.42 16.66
C ASP A 86 -10.72 -5.16 15.43
N VAL A 87 -10.26 -4.40 14.44
CA VAL A 87 -9.62 -4.90 13.21
C VAL A 87 -8.67 -3.83 12.67
N ALA A 88 -7.58 -4.25 12.04
CA ALA A 88 -6.73 -3.40 11.21
C ALA A 88 -6.69 -3.96 9.77
N PHE A 89 -6.97 -3.12 8.78
CA PHE A 89 -6.86 -3.46 7.36
C PHE A 89 -5.64 -2.80 6.75
N ASP A 90 -4.77 -3.56 6.08
CA ASP A 90 -3.56 -3.00 5.48
C ASP A 90 -3.11 -3.79 4.23
N GLY A 91 -2.31 -3.15 3.38
CA GLY A 91 -1.72 -3.78 2.21
C GLY A 91 -0.41 -4.51 2.53
N ALA A 92 0.09 -5.27 1.55
CA ALA A 92 1.42 -5.88 1.58
C ALA A 92 2.21 -5.61 0.29
N ASP A 93 3.53 -5.68 0.42
CA ASP A 93 4.46 -5.62 -0.71
C ASP A 93 4.64 -7.00 -1.35
N GLU A 94 4.66 -8.03 -0.51
CA GLU A 94 4.66 -9.46 -0.85
C GLU A 94 4.09 -10.28 0.30
N VAL A 95 3.54 -11.45 0.01
CA VAL A 95 2.84 -12.36 0.94
C VAL A 95 3.20 -13.80 0.58
N ASP A 96 3.61 -14.63 1.54
CA ASP A 96 3.90 -16.06 1.29
C ASP A 96 2.72 -17.00 1.59
N ALA A 97 2.97 -18.32 1.48
CA ALA A 97 1.98 -19.37 1.71
C ALA A 97 1.52 -19.50 3.17
N GLU A 98 2.34 -19.10 4.13
CA GLU A 98 2.04 -19.08 5.58
C GLU A 98 1.42 -17.75 6.04
N LEU A 99 1.11 -16.87 5.09
CA LEU A 99 0.56 -15.53 5.31
C LEU A 99 1.59 -14.54 5.88
N ASN A 100 2.89 -14.85 5.88
CA ASN A 100 3.90 -13.88 6.27
C ASN A 100 3.99 -12.78 5.21
N CYS A 101 4.18 -11.52 5.62
CA CYS A 101 4.15 -10.37 4.71
C CYS A 101 5.44 -9.55 4.76
N ILE A 102 5.96 -9.16 3.58
CA ILE A 102 6.83 -7.98 3.49
C ILE A 102 5.94 -6.74 3.35
N LYS A 103 6.30 -5.69 4.08
CA LYS A 103 5.67 -4.36 4.09
C LYS A 103 6.74 -3.27 4.11
N GLY A 104 6.35 -2.03 3.86
CA GLY A 104 7.23 -0.86 3.92
C GLY A 104 7.71 -0.31 2.57
N GLY A 105 7.25 -0.85 1.44
CA GLY A 105 7.43 -0.26 0.11
C GLY A 105 6.89 1.17 0.03
N GLY A 106 5.73 1.41 0.64
CA GLY A 106 5.12 2.75 0.81
C GLY A 106 5.74 3.62 1.90
N ALA A 107 6.80 3.16 2.59
CA ALA A 107 7.52 3.88 3.64
C ALA A 107 6.75 4.23 4.94
N CYS A 108 5.66 3.50 5.23
CA CYS A 108 4.87 3.67 6.45
C CYS A 108 5.13 2.59 7.53
N LEU A 109 6.12 1.70 7.35
CA LEU A 109 6.24 0.43 8.07
C LEU A 109 6.18 0.53 9.61
N PHE A 110 6.77 1.56 10.22
CA PHE A 110 6.71 1.73 11.67
C PHE A 110 5.27 1.93 12.18
N GLN A 111 4.49 2.83 11.58
CA GLN A 111 3.11 3.07 11.99
C GLN A 111 2.18 1.92 11.59
N GLU A 112 2.40 1.30 10.42
CA GLU A 112 1.72 0.06 10.02
C GLU A 112 1.89 -1.03 11.08
N LYS A 113 3.12 -1.22 11.58
CA LYS A 113 3.43 -2.20 12.62
C LYS A 113 2.73 -1.89 13.95
N LEU A 114 2.80 -0.64 14.41
CA LEU A 114 2.18 -0.22 15.67
C LEU A 114 0.66 -0.42 15.66
N VAL A 115 -0.01 -0.08 14.55
CA VAL A 115 -1.47 -0.26 14.40
C VAL A 115 -1.83 -1.73 14.35
N ALA A 116 -1.09 -2.55 13.59
CA ALA A 116 -1.33 -3.99 13.54
C ALA A 116 -1.16 -4.65 14.91
N GLN A 117 -0.12 -4.29 15.68
CA GLN A 117 0.15 -4.85 17.00
C GLN A 117 -0.93 -4.54 18.06
N ARG A 118 -1.70 -3.46 17.91
CA ARG A 118 -2.85 -3.15 18.80
C ARG A 118 -4.16 -3.80 18.35
N ALA A 119 -4.22 -4.45 17.18
CA ALA A 119 -5.46 -5.01 16.64
C ALA A 119 -5.68 -6.48 17.04
N ARG A 120 -6.94 -6.83 17.40
CA ARG A 120 -7.36 -8.23 17.64
C ARG A 120 -7.25 -9.08 16.37
N LYS A 121 -7.41 -8.46 15.20
CA LYS A 121 -7.30 -9.08 13.88
C LYS A 121 -6.59 -8.14 12.93
N PHE A 122 -5.66 -8.67 12.16
CA PHE A 122 -5.02 -7.98 11.04
C PHE A 122 -5.53 -8.62 9.74
N VAL A 123 -5.91 -7.79 8.79
CA VAL A 123 -6.47 -8.22 7.51
C VAL A 123 -5.60 -7.67 6.40
N CYS A 124 -4.86 -8.56 5.73
CA CYS A 124 -4.04 -8.18 4.58
C CYS A 124 -4.91 -8.16 3.32
N VAL A 125 -4.96 -7.00 2.68
CA VAL A 125 -5.74 -6.73 1.48
C VAL A 125 -4.79 -6.51 0.31
N ALA A 126 -4.75 -7.46 -0.62
CA ALA A 126 -3.71 -7.53 -1.64
C ALA A 126 -4.23 -8.08 -2.98
N ASP A 127 -3.69 -7.57 -4.10
CA ASP A 127 -3.95 -8.15 -5.42
C ASP A 127 -3.11 -9.43 -5.64
N TYR A 128 -3.55 -10.32 -6.54
CA TYR A 128 -2.93 -11.63 -6.78
C TYR A 128 -1.41 -11.63 -6.96
N ARG A 129 -0.80 -10.56 -7.51
CA ARG A 129 0.65 -10.50 -7.76
C ARG A 129 1.46 -10.49 -6.46
N LYS A 130 0.81 -10.14 -5.34
CA LYS A 130 1.42 -10.08 -4.01
C LYS A 130 1.62 -11.45 -3.39
N LYS A 131 0.80 -12.45 -3.76
CA LYS A 131 0.92 -13.83 -3.28
C LYS A 131 2.06 -14.55 -3.99
N GLN A 132 3.01 -15.07 -3.23
CA GLN A 132 4.13 -15.90 -3.66
C GLN A 132 4.16 -17.18 -2.81
N ASP A 133 4.98 -18.16 -3.21
CA ASP A 133 5.21 -19.35 -2.38
C ASP A 133 6.13 -19.03 -1.19
N ARG A 134 7.03 -18.05 -1.35
CA ARG A 134 8.02 -17.59 -0.39
C ARG A 134 8.23 -16.08 -0.46
N LEU A 135 8.60 -15.48 0.66
CA LEU A 135 9.07 -14.09 0.71
C LEU A 135 10.47 -13.94 0.08
N LEU A 136 10.74 -12.73 -0.43
CA LEU A 136 11.88 -12.37 -1.27
C LEU A 136 11.89 -13.15 -2.61
N THR A 137 10.74 -13.20 -3.28
CA THR A 137 10.58 -13.80 -4.62
C THR A 137 10.45 -12.74 -5.71
N ASN A 138 9.38 -11.94 -5.65
CA ASN A 138 9.08 -10.82 -6.54
C ASN A 138 9.35 -9.45 -5.87
N TRP A 139 9.41 -9.40 -4.54
CA TRP A 139 9.87 -8.22 -3.80
C TRP A 139 11.25 -8.51 -3.17
N PRO A 140 12.37 -8.15 -3.83
CA PRO A 140 13.69 -8.72 -3.52
C PRO A 140 14.42 -8.08 -2.32
N THR A 141 13.76 -7.25 -1.51
CA THR A 141 14.38 -6.54 -0.36
C THR A 141 13.50 -6.57 0.88
N ILE A 142 14.12 -6.65 2.07
CA ILE A 142 13.44 -6.32 3.33
C ILE A 142 13.61 -4.81 3.57
N PRO A 143 12.52 -4.01 3.63
CA PRO A 143 12.59 -2.61 4.03
C PRO A 143 12.82 -2.50 5.54
N ILE A 144 13.80 -1.69 5.95
CA ILE A 144 14.16 -1.50 7.36
C ILE A 144 14.20 -0.01 7.66
N GLU A 145 13.47 0.44 8.67
CA GLU A 145 13.47 1.83 9.12
C GLU A 145 14.64 2.08 10.07
N VAL A 146 15.48 3.08 9.76
CA VAL A 146 16.79 3.29 10.38
C VAL A 146 17.00 4.75 10.72
N ALA A 147 17.42 5.03 11.95
CA ALA A 147 17.76 6.39 12.38
C ALA A 147 18.91 6.93 11.50
N PRO A 148 18.86 8.18 11.00
CA PRO A 148 19.86 8.71 10.06
C PRO A 148 21.33 8.49 10.48
N ILE A 149 21.63 8.66 11.77
CA ILE A 149 22.97 8.44 12.35
C ILE A 149 23.43 6.97 12.34
N ALA A 150 22.50 6.01 12.34
CA ALA A 150 22.78 4.58 12.44
C ALA A 150 23.01 3.89 11.08
N VAL A 151 22.71 4.56 9.96
CA VAL A 151 22.78 3.96 8.60
C VAL A 151 24.11 3.24 8.31
N PRO A 152 25.30 3.82 8.54
CA PRO A 152 26.57 3.13 8.24
C PRO A 152 26.73 1.83 9.03
N THR A 153 26.31 1.83 10.30
CA THR A 153 26.35 0.67 11.20
C THR A 153 25.36 -0.40 10.76
N VAL A 154 24.11 -0.03 10.45
CA VAL A 154 23.08 -0.97 10.00
C VAL A 154 23.45 -1.60 8.66
N LEU A 155 23.93 -0.80 7.68
CA LEU A 155 24.44 -1.32 6.41
C LEU A 155 25.58 -2.33 6.58
N LYS A 156 26.49 -2.09 7.54
CA LYS A 156 27.55 -3.06 7.87
C LYS A 156 26.97 -4.34 8.48
N SER A 157 26.07 -4.22 9.46
CA SER A 157 25.44 -5.37 10.12
C SER A 157 24.64 -6.24 9.15
N LEU A 158 23.88 -5.63 8.23
CA LEU A 158 23.11 -6.35 7.23
C LEU A 158 23.99 -7.17 6.27
N ARG A 159 25.15 -6.64 5.86
CA ARG A 159 26.14 -7.42 5.10
C ARG A 159 26.67 -8.61 5.89
N THR A 160 26.92 -8.44 7.20
CA THR A 160 27.32 -9.55 8.09
C THR A 160 26.21 -10.61 8.23
N LEU A 161 24.94 -10.21 8.18
CA LEU A 161 23.77 -11.11 8.19
C LEU A 161 23.50 -11.79 6.83
N GLY A 162 24.37 -11.58 5.82
CA GLY A 162 24.23 -12.19 4.50
C GLY A 162 23.43 -11.37 3.48
N SER A 163 23.09 -10.11 3.77
CA SER A 163 22.49 -9.22 2.76
C SER A 163 23.51 -8.87 1.69
N THR A 164 23.17 -9.11 0.42
CA THR A 164 24.12 -9.07 -0.70
C THR A 164 24.55 -7.65 -1.05
N ASN A 165 23.61 -6.70 -1.05
CA ASN A 165 23.85 -5.29 -1.35
C ASN A 165 22.80 -4.39 -0.66
N PRO A 166 22.81 -4.28 0.68
CA PRO A 166 21.89 -3.40 1.38
C PRO A 166 22.20 -1.93 1.04
N SER A 167 21.16 -1.15 0.75
CA SER A 167 21.28 0.22 0.24
C SER A 167 20.28 1.17 0.89
N LEU A 168 20.64 2.45 0.96
CA LEU A 168 19.76 3.52 1.45
C LEU A 168 18.75 3.86 0.36
N ARG A 169 17.45 3.78 0.66
CA ARG A 169 16.38 4.12 -0.28
C ARG A 169 16.41 5.62 -0.59
N THR A 170 16.48 5.96 -1.87
CA THR A 170 16.40 7.35 -2.36
C THR A 170 14.99 7.65 -2.87
N THR A 171 14.66 8.94 -3.03
CA THR A 171 13.47 9.33 -3.80
C THR A 171 13.74 9.27 -5.31
N LEU A 172 12.71 9.50 -6.14
CA LEU A 172 12.86 9.64 -7.60
C LEU A 172 13.61 10.91 -8.02
N LEU A 173 13.82 11.86 -7.10
CA LEU A 173 14.50 13.12 -7.36
C LEU A 173 15.80 13.15 -6.56
N GLU A 174 16.94 12.89 -7.20
CA GLU A 174 18.25 12.78 -6.54
C GLU A 174 18.57 13.97 -5.60
N LYS A 175 18.12 15.18 -5.96
CA LYS A 175 18.31 16.42 -5.20
C LYS A 175 17.55 16.45 -3.86
N SER A 176 16.57 15.57 -3.63
CA SER A 176 15.84 15.47 -2.37
C SER A 176 16.58 14.64 -1.32
N GLY A 177 17.64 13.93 -1.69
CA GLY A 177 18.40 13.06 -0.79
C GLY A 177 17.69 11.73 -0.46
N PRO A 178 18.03 11.10 0.67
CA PRO A 178 17.41 9.85 1.12
C PRO A 178 15.90 10.01 1.33
N LEU A 179 15.16 8.94 1.07
CA LEU A 179 13.74 8.88 1.41
C LEU A 179 13.57 8.93 2.94
N LYS A 180 12.70 9.82 3.40
CA LYS A 180 12.29 9.95 4.80
C LYS A 180 10.91 9.33 5.04
N THR A 181 10.74 8.69 6.19
CA THR A 181 9.43 8.25 6.69
C THR A 181 8.71 9.38 7.43
N ASP A 182 7.44 9.17 7.79
CA ASP A 182 6.66 10.09 8.63
C ASP A 182 7.30 10.35 10.02
N GLN A 183 8.29 9.54 10.43
CA GLN A 183 9.02 9.69 11.69
C GLN A 183 10.39 10.39 11.55
N ASP A 184 10.73 10.91 10.37
CA ASP A 184 12.07 11.44 10.00
C ASP A 184 13.21 10.39 10.01
N PHE A 185 12.87 9.10 10.01
CA PHE A 185 13.83 8.01 9.79
C PHE A 185 14.09 7.82 8.30
N PHE A 186 15.16 7.10 7.95
CA PHE A 186 15.41 6.66 6.57
C PHE A 186 15.04 5.18 6.40
N ILE A 187 14.91 4.72 5.16
CA ILE A 187 14.76 3.30 4.85
C ILE A 187 16.03 2.73 4.25
N VAL A 188 16.48 1.59 4.76
CA VAL A 188 17.45 0.72 4.12
C VAL A 188 16.71 -0.47 3.49
N ASP A 189 16.92 -0.68 2.21
CA ASP A 189 16.49 -1.88 1.50
C ASP A 189 17.57 -2.94 1.61
N ALA A 190 17.26 -4.08 2.22
CA ALA A 190 18.20 -5.17 2.44
C ALA A 190 17.82 -6.40 1.59
N PRO A 191 18.49 -6.64 0.44
CA PRO A 191 18.28 -7.86 -0.33
C PRO A 191 18.93 -9.06 0.35
N PHE A 192 18.19 -10.16 0.47
CA PHE A 192 18.68 -11.46 0.93
C PHE A 192 18.29 -12.54 -0.09
N LYS A 193 18.68 -13.80 0.16
CA LYS A 193 18.08 -14.95 -0.51
C LYS A 193 16.60 -15.06 -0.12
N THR A 194 15.80 -15.70 -0.98
CA THR A 194 14.43 -16.14 -0.70
C THR A 194 14.33 -16.75 0.70
N LEU A 195 13.36 -16.30 1.51
CA LEU A 195 13.18 -16.80 2.87
C LEU A 195 12.67 -18.24 2.83
N LEU A 196 13.12 -19.03 3.81
CA LEU A 196 12.70 -20.41 4.00
C LEU A 196 11.47 -20.45 4.93
N LEU A 197 10.60 -21.43 4.70
CA LEU A 197 9.62 -21.88 5.68
C LEU A 197 10.17 -23.09 6.46
N GLU A 198 9.50 -23.47 7.55
CA GLU A 198 9.87 -24.63 8.38
C GLU A 198 10.03 -25.91 7.51
N GLU A 199 9.14 -26.10 6.53
CA GLU A 199 9.19 -27.24 5.59
C GLU A 199 10.45 -27.26 4.69
N ASP A 200 11.05 -26.10 4.40
CA ASP A 200 12.27 -26.03 3.58
C ASP A 200 13.52 -26.39 4.39
N VAL A 201 13.56 -25.94 5.64
CA VAL A 201 14.62 -26.26 6.59
C VAL A 201 14.57 -27.75 6.93
N ALA A 202 13.36 -28.29 7.17
CA ALA A 202 13.12 -29.73 7.34
C ALA A 202 13.51 -30.55 6.09
N ALA A 203 13.33 -30.00 4.88
CA ALA A 203 13.78 -30.59 3.62
C ALA A 203 15.28 -30.38 3.31
N GLY A 204 16.03 -29.68 4.18
CA GLY A 204 17.46 -29.44 4.02
C GLY A 204 17.85 -28.45 2.91
N LYS A 205 16.94 -27.54 2.50
CA LYS A 205 17.21 -26.53 1.45
C LYS A 205 18.13 -25.40 1.92
N GLY A 206 18.33 -25.28 3.23
CA GLY A 206 19.23 -24.35 3.90
C GLY A 206 19.06 -24.49 5.41
N LYS A 207 19.88 -23.80 6.20
CA LYS A 207 19.82 -23.89 7.66
C LYS A 207 18.76 -23.02 8.32
N GLY A 208 18.32 -21.94 7.68
CA GLY A 208 17.38 -20.98 8.25
C GLY A 208 17.94 -20.07 9.37
N ASP A 209 19.13 -20.37 9.91
CA ASP A 209 19.78 -19.66 11.02
C ASP A 209 20.66 -18.46 10.60
N GLY A 210 20.68 -18.12 9.31
CA GLY A 210 21.53 -17.08 8.73
C GLY A 210 23.00 -17.49 8.50
N SER A 211 23.47 -18.63 9.03
CA SER A 211 24.90 -19.01 8.97
C SER A 211 25.40 -19.43 7.58
N ASP A 212 24.47 -19.72 6.65
CA ASP A 212 24.72 -19.93 5.22
C ASP A 212 24.08 -18.81 4.34
N GLY A 213 23.62 -17.74 4.97
CA GLY A 213 22.86 -16.65 4.35
C GLY A 213 21.43 -17.00 3.94
N THR A 214 20.91 -18.16 4.34
CA THR A 214 19.46 -18.48 4.31
C THR A 214 18.84 -18.18 5.66
N TRP A 215 17.62 -17.67 5.65
CA TRP A 215 16.88 -17.26 6.84
C TRP A 215 15.50 -17.90 6.79
N GLU A 216 15.09 -18.53 7.88
CA GLU A 216 13.72 -19.00 8.09
C GLU A 216 12.85 -17.85 8.59
N HIS A 217 11.60 -17.75 8.14
CA HIS A 217 10.63 -16.93 8.83
C HIS A 217 10.07 -17.67 10.06
N THR A 218 10.72 -17.52 11.22
CA THR A 218 10.23 -18.11 12.46
C THR A 218 9.06 -17.27 13.04
N PRO A 219 7.85 -17.84 13.23
CA PRO A 219 6.67 -17.06 13.67
C PRO A 219 6.73 -16.51 15.11
N HIS A 220 7.81 -16.77 15.87
CA HIS A 220 7.91 -16.51 17.30
C HIS A 220 9.15 -15.68 17.70
N THR A 221 9.93 -15.17 16.74
CA THR A 221 11.02 -14.23 17.01
C THR A 221 10.43 -12.84 17.33
N PRO A 222 10.90 -12.10 18.35
CA PRO A 222 10.18 -10.96 18.94
C PRO A 222 10.17 -9.65 18.12
N LEU A 223 9.99 -9.75 16.80
CA LEU A 223 9.64 -8.64 15.90
C LEU A 223 8.27 -8.84 15.23
N THR A 224 7.62 -10.00 15.40
CA THR A 224 6.27 -10.30 14.91
C THR A 224 5.47 -10.99 16.01
N LEU A 225 4.36 -10.38 16.42
CA LEU A 225 3.41 -10.97 17.38
C LEU A 225 2.39 -11.84 16.63
N PRO A 226 1.81 -12.88 17.29
CA PRO A 226 0.76 -13.69 16.71
C PRO A 226 -0.55 -12.91 16.61
N ILE A 227 -0.73 -12.18 15.52
CA ILE A 227 -2.00 -11.58 15.16
C ILE A 227 -2.71 -12.56 14.22
N PRO A 228 -3.99 -12.94 14.44
CA PRO A 228 -4.72 -13.76 13.48
C PRO A 228 -4.85 -12.97 12.17
N LEU A 229 -4.11 -13.42 11.17
CA LEU A 229 -4.04 -12.80 9.86
C LEU A 229 -5.03 -13.48 8.91
N SER A 230 -5.97 -12.70 8.40
CA SER A 230 -6.86 -13.10 7.31
C SER A 230 -6.44 -12.40 6.03
N ILE A 231 -6.16 -13.17 4.97
CA ILE A 231 -5.77 -12.62 3.66
C ILE A 231 -6.91 -12.82 2.67
N HIS A 232 -7.19 -11.78 1.88
CA HIS A 232 -8.17 -11.80 0.80
C HIS A 232 -7.48 -11.62 -0.55
N PRO A 233 -6.77 -12.64 -1.09
CA PRO A 233 -6.16 -12.56 -2.39
C PRO A 233 -7.19 -12.97 -3.46
N LEU A 234 -7.57 -12.04 -4.34
CA LEU A 234 -8.41 -12.40 -5.50
C LEU A 234 -7.53 -12.66 -6.72
N SER A 235 -7.70 -13.85 -7.31
CA SER A 235 -7.06 -14.22 -8.57
C SER A 235 -7.69 -13.47 -9.75
N PRO A 236 -7.01 -13.37 -10.91
CA PRO A 236 -7.59 -12.77 -12.11
C PRO A 236 -8.88 -13.48 -12.58
N SER A 237 -9.04 -14.76 -12.25
CA SER A 237 -10.24 -15.57 -12.53
C SER A 237 -11.42 -15.30 -11.59
N ASP A 238 -11.21 -14.65 -10.44
CA ASP A 238 -12.27 -14.31 -9.49
C ASP A 238 -12.90 -12.94 -9.78
N LEU A 239 -12.40 -12.24 -10.80
CA LEU A 239 -12.94 -10.95 -11.24
C LEU A 239 -14.21 -11.15 -12.08
N PRO A 240 -15.25 -10.31 -11.91
CA PRO A 240 -16.35 -10.27 -12.87
C PRO A 240 -15.79 -9.91 -14.25
N PRO A 241 -16.35 -10.46 -15.34
CA PRO A 241 -15.90 -10.15 -16.69
C PRO A 241 -15.98 -8.64 -16.92
N SER A 242 -14.93 -8.07 -17.53
CA SER A 242 -14.93 -6.65 -17.90
C SER A 242 -16.16 -6.35 -18.77
N PRO A 243 -16.87 -5.23 -18.54
CA PRO A 243 -17.98 -4.86 -19.42
C PRO A 243 -17.46 -4.78 -20.85
N ASN A 244 -18.16 -5.45 -21.79
CA ASN A 244 -17.80 -5.44 -23.20
C ASN A 244 -17.60 -3.99 -23.67
N THR A 245 -16.44 -3.72 -24.26
CA THR A 245 -16.22 -2.49 -25.03
C THR A 245 -16.83 -2.66 -26.42
N ASP A 246 -18.15 -2.86 -26.47
CA ASP A 246 -18.94 -2.65 -27.68
C ASP A 246 -19.05 -1.15 -27.88
N SER A 247 -18.02 -0.57 -28.50
CA SER A 247 -18.03 0.80 -28.98
C SER A 247 -19.17 0.96 -30.00
N PRO A 248 -20.11 1.91 -29.82
CA PRO A 248 -21.08 2.20 -30.86
C PRO A 248 -20.32 2.72 -32.09
N SER A 249 -20.55 2.08 -33.23
CA SER A 249 -20.05 2.55 -34.53
C SER A 249 -20.68 3.91 -34.85
N ILE A 250 -19.89 4.97 -34.77
CA ILE A 250 -20.27 6.28 -35.29
C ILE A 250 -20.03 6.24 -36.80
N ASP A 251 -21.11 6.14 -37.59
CA ASP A 251 -21.06 6.36 -39.03
C ASP A 251 -20.67 7.83 -39.31
N PRO A 252 -19.79 8.09 -40.29
CA PRO A 252 -19.41 9.45 -40.67
C PRO A 252 -20.52 10.14 -41.47
N ASP A 253 -20.98 11.30 -40.99
CA ASP A 253 -21.92 12.18 -41.68
C ASP A 253 -21.23 12.87 -42.88
N PRO A 254 -21.71 12.70 -44.13
CA PRO A 254 -20.98 13.16 -45.32
C PRO A 254 -21.62 14.40 -45.96
N ASN A 255 -21.54 15.58 -45.33
CA ASN A 255 -21.89 16.82 -46.05
C ASN A 255 -21.29 18.14 -45.48
N GLU A 256 -20.02 18.43 -45.80
CA GLU A 256 -19.55 19.82 -45.90
C GLU A 256 -18.73 20.00 -47.19
N SER A 257 -19.30 20.72 -48.16
CA SER A 257 -18.61 21.21 -49.35
C SER A 257 -18.52 22.74 -49.33
N GLU A 258 -17.37 23.23 -49.76
CA GLU A 258 -16.94 24.63 -49.81
C GLU A 258 -17.97 25.63 -50.36
N ASP A 259 -17.91 26.89 -49.90
CA ASP A 259 -17.96 28.05 -50.80
C ASP A 259 -17.22 29.28 -50.21
N LYS A 260 -16.81 30.23 -51.07
CA LYS A 260 -15.85 31.33 -50.78
C LYS A 260 -16.44 32.74 -51.06
N GLU A 261 -15.61 33.77 -50.82
CA GLU A 261 -15.76 35.19 -51.26
C GLU A 261 -16.79 36.05 -50.47
N GLU A 262 -16.68 37.37 -50.26
CA GLU A 262 -15.67 38.39 -50.62
C GLU A 262 -15.71 39.63 -49.64
N VAL A 263 -14.52 40.12 -49.21
CA VAL A 263 -13.97 41.51 -49.35
C VAL A 263 -14.68 42.82 -48.83
N HIS A 264 -14.03 43.45 -47.81
CA HIS A 264 -13.79 44.93 -47.56
C HIS A 264 -14.92 45.89 -47.00
N PRO A 265 -14.63 47.16 -46.53
CA PRO A 265 -14.10 47.44 -45.17
C PRO A 265 -14.61 48.75 -44.45
N SER A 266 -13.99 49.12 -43.30
CA SER A 266 -14.03 50.43 -42.58
C SER A 266 -15.32 50.75 -41.76
N LYS A 267 -15.38 51.55 -40.67
CA LYS A 267 -14.49 52.43 -39.84
C LYS A 267 -14.90 52.19 -38.35
N GLY A 268 -14.25 52.61 -37.26
CA GLY A 268 -13.06 53.43 -36.98
C GLY A 268 -13.07 53.89 -35.49
N SER A 269 -12.02 54.60 -35.05
CA SER A 269 -11.86 55.30 -33.74
C SER A 269 -11.49 54.51 -32.46
N LEU A 270 -10.21 54.65 -32.07
CA LEU A 270 -9.71 54.77 -30.69
C LEU A 270 -9.87 56.25 -30.22
N PRO A 271 -9.32 56.73 -29.07
CA PRO A 271 -8.79 56.08 -27.86
C PRO A 271 -9.41 56.60 -26.53
N SER A 272 -9.09 55.99 -25.38
CA SER A 272 -8.39 56.66 -24.25
C SER A 272 -8.33 55.83 -22.94
N SER A 273 -7.11 55.62 -22.45
CA SER A 273 -6.73 55.45 -21.03
C SER A 273 -6.06 56.79 -20.58
N PRO A 274 -5.64 57.03 -19.32
CA PRO A 274 -5.59 56.19 -18.10
C PRO A 274 -6.51 56.80 -16.99
N THR A 275 -6.38 56.66 -15.66
CA THR A 275 -5.35 56.13 -14.70
C THR A 275 -6.13 55.68 -13.44
N LEU A 276 -5.74 54.59 -12.74
CA LEU A 276 -4.75 54.51 -11.66
C LEU A 276 -4.54 53.04 -11.25
#